data_AF-A0AAU4T5W9-F1
#
_entry.id   AF-A0AAU4T5W9-F1
#
_cell.length_a   1.000
_cell.length_b   1.000
_cell.length_c   1.000
_cell.angle_alpha   90.00
_cell.angle_beta   90.00
_cell.angle_gamma   90.00
#
_symmetry.space_group_name_H-M   'P 1'
#
loop_
_entity.id
_entity.type
_entity.pdbx_description
1 polymer ?
#
loop_
_entity_poly.entity_id
_entity_poly.type
_entity_poly.pdbx_seq_one_letter_code
_entity_poly.pdbx_strand_id
1 'polypeptide(L)'
;MRIIVVDGVADRLDVARDRHAETIDFNAEDPVEAVRELTGGIGVDRVIDAVGVDAAVARLGVPVRLSRPLVARRTKQGRVSEGEVL
;
A
#
# COMPACT_ATOMS: atom_id res chain seq x y z
N MET A 1 14.20 -2.79 -14.39
CA MET A 1 13.17 -3.45 -13.55
C MET A 1 11.97 -2.55 -13.53
N ARG A 2 10.77 -3.09 -13.77
CA ARG A 2 9.52 -2.32 -13.78
C ARG A 2 8.76 -2.60 -12.49
N ILE A 3 8.26 -1.55 -11.85
CA ILE A 3 7.48 -1.66 -10.61
C ILE A 3 6.10 -1.10 -10.89
N ILE A 4 5.07 -1.90 -10.60
CA ILE A 4 3.68 -1.50 -10.68
C ILE A 4 3.14 -1.45 -9.25
N VAL A 5 2.57 -0.32 -8.85
CA VAL A 5 1.93 -0.11 -7.55
C VAL A 5 0.44 0.04 -7.77
N VAL A 6 -0.33 -0.79 -7.06
CA VAL A 6 -1.80 -0.75 -7.04
C VAL A 6 -2.22 -0.26 -5.66
N ASP A 7 -2.85 0.90 -5.60
CA ASP A 7 -3.44 1.47 -4.37
C ASP A 7 -4.68 2.30 -4.77
N GLY A 8 -5.46 2.74 -3.79
CA GLY A 8 -6.66 3.56 -4.01
C GLY A 8 -6.60 4.93 -3.35
N VAL A 9 -5.46 5.30 -2.76
CA VAL A 9 -5.22 6.61 -2.13
C VAL A 9 -4.28 7.43 -3.01
N ALA A 10 -4.79 8.54 -3.56
CA ALA A 10 -4.07 9.40 -4.50
C ALA A 10 -2.67 9.80 -4.01
N ASP A 11 -2.55 10.29 -2.78
CA ASP A 11 -1.26 10.71 -2.19
C ASP A 11 -0.22 9.57 -2.17
N ARG A 12 -0.65 8.32 -1.96
CA ARG A 12 0.26 7.16 -1.97
C ARG A 12 0.72 6.85 -3.39
N LEU A 13 -0.16 7.01 -4.37
CA LEU A 13 0.17 6.85 -5.78
C LEU A 13 1.16 7.95 -6.22
N ASP A 14 0.99 9.20 -5.79
CA ASP A 14 1.95 10.28 -6.09
C ASP A 14 3.35 9.97 -5.53
N VAL A 15 3.41 9.53 -4.27
CA VAL A 15 4.64 9.06 -3.63
C VAL A 15 5.28 7.89 -4.38
N ALA A 16 4.50 7.02 -5.02
CA ALA A 16 4.99 5.91 -5.84
C ALA A 16 5.51 6.40 -7.22
N ARG A 17 4.82 7.34 -7.86
CA ARG A 17 5.24 7.98 -9.12
C ARG A 17 6.57 8.71 -8.96
N ASP A 18 6.76 9.42 -7.84
CA ASP A 18 8.02 10.07 -7.47
C ASP A 18 9.19 9.08 -7.35
N ARG A 19 8.89 7.80 -7.13
CA ARG A 19 9.86 6.69 -7.08
C ARG A 19 9.94 5.91 -8.39
N HIS A 20 9.41 6.45 -9.49
CA HIS A 20 9.39 5.85 -10.82
C HIS A 20 8.59 4.54 -10.91
N ALA A 21 7.62 4.34 -10.01
CA ALA A 21 6.66 3.25 -10.17
C ALA A 21 5.53 3.67 -11.09
N GLU A 22 5.05 2.71 -11.89
CA GLU A 22 3.79 2.84 -12.61
C GLU A 22 2.65 2.57 -11.62
N THR A 23 1.64 3.42 -11.63
CA THR A 23 0.58 3.41 -10.63
C THR A 23 -0.76 3.08 -11.26
N ILE A 24 -1.52 2.22 -10.61
CA ILE A 24 -2.91 1.91 -10.96
C ILE A 24 -3.78 2.32 -9.79
N ASP A 25 -4.80 3.14 -10.05
CA ASP A 25 -5.85 3.45 -9.08
C ASP A 25 -6.99 2.46 -9.24
N PHE A 26 -7.11 1.51 -8.32
CA PHE A 26 -8.16 0.48 -8.39
C PHE A 26 -9.58 1.03 -8.17
N ASN A 27 -9.74 2.31 -7.77
CA ASN A 27 -11.07 2.93 -7.74
C ASN A 27 -11.51 3.44 -9.11
N ALA A 28 -10.56 3.65 -10.04
CA ALA A 28 -10.81 4.22 -11.36
C ALA A 28 -10.92 3.15 -12.45
N GLU A 29 -10.17 2.05 -12.31
CA GLU A 29 -10.10 0.97 -13.31
C GLU A 29 -9.94 -0.41 -12.67
N ASP A 30 -10.15 -1.46 -13.47
CA ASP A 30 -9.88 -2.84 -13.03
C ASP A 30 -8.36 -3.07 -13.00
N PRO A 31 -7.77 -3.30 -11.81
CA PRO A 31 -6.33 -3.45 -11.71
C PRO A 31 -5.78 -4.71 -12.39
N VAL A 32 -6.59 -5.75 -12.57
CA VAL A 32 -6.15 -6.99 -13.25
C VAL A 32 -5.94 -6.72 -14.74
N GLU A 33 -6.92 -6.08 -15.38
CA GLU A 33 -6.84 -5.75 -16.80
C GLU A 33 -5.76 -4.69 -17.06
N ALA A 34 -5.64 -3.66 -16.20
CA ALA A 34 -4.58 -2.68 -16.29
C ALA A 34 -3.17 -3.33 -16.21
N VAL A 35 -2.93 -4.25 -15.26
CA VAL A 35 -1.66 -4.99 -15.18
C VAL A 35 -1.42 -5.83 -16.44
N ARG A 36 -2.44 -6.49 -16.97
CA ARG A 36 -2.32 -7.29 -18.20
C ARG A 36 -1.92 -6.43 -19.39
N GLU A 37 -2.59 -5.31 -19.61
CA GLU A 37 -2.28 -4.37 -20.69
C GLU A 37 -0.86 -3.83 -20.56
N LEU A 38 -0.51 -3.37 -19.36
CA LEU A 38 0.82 -2.86 -19.05
C LEU A 38 1.89 -3.91 -19.37
N THR A 39 1.68 -5.17 -19.01
CA THR A 39 2.66 -6.26 -19.16
C THR A 39 2.59 -7.01 -20.49
N GLY A 40 1.79 -6.56 -21.46
CA GLY A 40 1.63 -7.24 -22.74
C GLY A 40 1.01 -8.65 -22.61
N GLY A 41 0.19 -8.85 -21.57
CA GLY A 41 -0.52 -10.10 -21.29
C GLY A 41 0.27 -11.16 -20.53
N ILE A 42 1.55 -10.94 -20.22
CA ILE A 42 2.41 -11.92 -19.53
C ILE A 42 2.12 -11.96 -18.02
N GLY A 43 1.73 -10.82 -17.44
CA GLY A 43 1.63 -10.65 -15.99
C GLY A 43 2.96 -10.23 -15.36
N VAL A 44 3.00 -10.23 -14.02
CA VAL A 44 4.18 -9.82 -13.25
C VAL A 44 5.03 -11.02 -12.85
N ASP A 45 6.36 -10.85 -12.84
CA ASP A 45 7.29 -11.91 -12.40
C ASP A 45 7.18 -12.21 -10.89
N ARG A 46 6.79 -11.20 -10.10
CA ARG A 46 6.74 -11.24 -8.63
C ARG A 46 5.61 -10.36 -8.12
N VAL A 47 5.02 -10.77 -6.99
CA VAL A 47 3.94 -10.05 -6.30
C VAL A 47 4.30 -9.85 -4.84
N ILE A 48 4.02 -8.66 -4.31
CA ILE A 48 4.03 -8.35 -2.88
C ILE A 48 2.64 -7.86 -2.53
N ASP A 49 1.91 -8.61 -1.70
CA ASP A 49 0.67 -8.12 -1.10
C ASP A 49 1.01 -7.38 0.20
N ALA A 50 0.73 -6.07 0.19
CA ALA A 50 0.96 -5.17 1.32
C ALA A 50 -0.34 -4.45 1.74
N VAL A 51 -1.52 -4.97 1.36
CA VAL A 51 -2.79 -4.27 1.57
C VAL A 51 -3.30 -4.40 3.00
N GLY A 52 -3.35 -5.60 3.59
CA GLY A 52 -3.77 -5.79 4.98
C GLY A 52 -5.25 -5.46 5.27
N VAL A 53 -5.84 -6.15 6.25
CA VAL A 53 -7.27 -5.97 6.61
C VAL A 53 -7.60 -4.54 7.08
N ASP A 54 -6.61 -3.87 7.67
CA ASP A 54 -6.77 -2.54 8.25
C ASP A 54 -6.99 -1.45 7.19
N ALA A 55 -6.42 -1.64 5.99
CA ALA A 55 -6.59 -0.68 4.90
C ALA A 55 -8.05 -0.61 4.43
N ALA A 56 -8.76 -1.75 4.40
CA ALA A 56 -10.18 -1.80 4.06
C ALA A 56 -11.06 -1.24 5.19
N VAL A 57 -10.73 -1.56 6.45
CA VAL A 57 -11.50 -1.10 7.62
C VAL A 57 -11.44 0.42 7.78
N ALA A 58 -10.27 1.04 7.58
CA ALA A 58 -10.09 2.48 7.72
C ALA A 58 -11.10 3.28 6.87
N ARG A 59 -11.54 2.74 5.73
CA ARG A 59 -12.51 3.37 4.83
C ARG A 59 -13.95 3.36 5.36
N LEU A 60 -14.31 2.42 6.23
CA LEU A 60 -15.68 2.26 6.74
C LEU A 60 -15.97 3.10 7.97
N GLY A 61 -14.94 3.71 8.60
CA GLY A 61 -15.10 4.48 9.85
C GLY A 61 -15.56 3.63 11.05
N VAL A 62 -15.59 2.30 10.90
CA VAL A 62 -15.97 1.38 11.96
C VAL A 62 -14.72 0.96 12.72
N PRO A 63 -14.66 1.16 14.04
CA PRO A 63 -13.54 0.67 14.83
C PRO A 63 -13.54 -0.86 14.85
N VAL A 64 -12.54 -1.48 14.22
CA VAL A 64 -12.32 -2.93 14.31
C VAL A 64 -11.21 -3.19 15.30
N ARG A 65 -11.47 -4.09 16.25
CA ARG A 65 -10.45 -4.55 17.20
C ARG A 65 -9.50 -5.49 16.49
N LEU A 66 -8.29 -5.00 16.22
CA LEU A 66 -7.24 -5.83 15.63
C LEU A 66 -6.90 -6.95 16.61
N SER A 67 -6.88 -8.19 16.10
CA SER A 67 -6.54 -9.37 16.90
C SER A 67 -5.07 -9.38 17.33
N ARG A 68 -4.22 -8.58 16.68
CA ARG A 68 -2.81 -8.34 17.03
C ARG A 68 -2.48 -6.86 16.85
N PRO A 69 -1.73 -6.26 17.79
CA PRO A 69 -1.27 -4.89 17.62
C PRO A 69 -0.33 -4.79 16.42
N LEU A 70 -0.50 -3.73 15.62
CA LEU A 70 0.43 -3.39 14.55
C LEU A 70 1.79 -3.10 15.18
N VAL A 71 2.74 -4.02 15.08
CA VAL A 71 4.11 -3.77 15.51
C VAL A 71 4.73 -2.87 14.46
N ALA A 72 4.72 -1.56 14.71
CA ALA A 72 5.53 -0.61 13.96
C ALA A 72 7.00 -1.01 14.12
N ARG A 73 7.55 -1.74 13.14
CA ARG A 73 8.99 -1.98 13.08
C ARG A 73 9.64 -0.65 12.72
N ARG A 74 10.10 0.08 13.74
CA ARG A 74 11.03 1.19 13.54
C ARG A 74 12.26 0.64 12.80
N THR A 75 12.45 1.04 11.55
CA THR A 75 13.75 0.91 10.92
C THR A 75 14.72 1.82 11.67
N LYS A 76 15.96 1.35 11.87
CA LYS A 76 17.00 2.13 12.52
C LYS A 76 17.38 3.33 11.64
N GLN A 77 16.65 4.43 11.74
CA GLN A 77 17.17 5.81 11.90
C GLN A 77 15.97 6.79 11.90
N GLY A 78 15.82 7.56 12.98
CA GLY A 78 14.93 8.74 13.02
C GLY A 78 14.00 8.76 14.24
N ARG A 79 14.43 9.46 15.29
CA ARG A 79 13.79 9.54 16.62
C ARG A 79 12.37 10.11 16.59
N VAL A 80 11.54 9.63 17.51
CA VAL A 80 10.62 10.44 18.31
C VAL A 80 10.64 9.91 19.75
N SER A 81 10.86 10.84 20.67
CA SER A 81 10.88 10.73 22.14
C SER A 81 9.60 11.30 22.75
N GLU A 82 9.50 11.19 24.09
CA GLU A 82 8.37 11.49 25.01
C GLU A 82 7.47 10.26 25.21
N GLY A 83 7.18 9.76 26.41
CA GLY A 83 7.44 10.14 27.81
C GLY A 83 6.55 9.21 28.67
N GLU A 84 6.90 9.00 29.93
CA GLU A 84 6.45 7.95 30.87
C GLU A 84 4.98 7.46 30.85
N VAL A 85 4.83 6.15 31.05
CA VAL A 85 3.59 5.47 31.44
C VAL A 85 3.53 5.42 32.96
N LEU A 86 2.43 5.92 33.55
CA LEU A 86 1.91 5.40 34.83
C LEU A 86 0.94 4.26 34.54
#